data_AF-R1CVX5-F1
#
_entry.id   AF-R1CVX5-F1
#
_cell.length_a   1.000
_cell.length_b   1.000
_cell.length_c   1.000
_cell.angle_alpha   90.00
_cell.angle_beta   90.00
_cell.angle_gamma   90.00
#
_symmetry.space_group_name_H-M   'P 1'
#
loop_
_entity.id
_entity.type
_entity.pdbx_description
1 polymer ?
#
loop_
_entity_poly.entity_id
_entity_poly.type
_entity_poly.pdbx_seq_one_letter_code
_entity_poly.pdbx_strand_id
1 'polypeptide(L)'
;MLAQPLLPAAAPQRSAWVGTVHLLWRSARPRSTSEVLSAAAVLVLLVLSKLLNLTLPLVLRLVVNALSAPAGGQPVAATAPLVLLYCGLTICSDGCSQLQSALWGRLSFRITQRVSLRLFEHLHALSLRWHLNRKTGEVLAVMNQGVGAVATLLQVATFSISATLLELVLTSAVFAKIGVPAISLCVVGGAALYTWYTVALTTMRVGQRREVNGASKRAQDVVVDSLLNFETVKLFAAEATEARRYGGFTTALSELQ
;
A
#
# COMPACT_ATOMS: atom_id res chain seq x y z
N MET A 1 -24.47 6.91 -35.85
CA MET A 1 -24.98 5.69 -35.20
C MET A 1 -24.25 4.47 -35.78
N LEU A 2 -23.15 4.05 -35.17
CA LEU A 2 -22.61 2.69 -35.32
C LEU A 2 -22.00 2.34 -33.96
N ALA A 3 -22.79 1.62 -33.15
CA ALA A 3 -22.34 1.08 -31.88
C ALA A 3 -21.26 0.02 -32.18
N GLN A 4 -20.00 0.33 -31.89
CA GLN A 4 -18.95 -0.68 -31.86
C GLN A 4 -19.35 -1.77 -30.87
N PRO A 5 -19.27 -3.06 -31.24
CA PRO A 5 -19.55 -4.14 -30.32
C PRO A 5 -18.53 -4.07 -29.18
N LEU A 6 -19.05 -4.03 -27.96
CA LEU A 6 -18.27 -4.12 -26.73
C LEU A 6 -17.35 -5.34 -26.85
N LEU A 7 -16.04 -5.11 -26.96
CA LEU A 7 -15.05 -6.19 -26.85
C LEU A 7 -15.35 -6.94 -25.55
N PRO A 8 -15.48 -8.29 -25.57
CA PRO A 8 -15.77 -9.04 -24.37
C PRO A 8 -14.70 -8.72 -23.32
N ALA A 9 -15.15 -8.21 -22.17
CA ALA A 9 -14.30 -7.88 -21.05
C ALA A 9 -13.43 -9.09 -20.71
N ALA A 10 -12.10 -8.90 -20.67
CA ALA A 10 -11.16 -9.94 -20.27
C ALA A 10 -11.64 -10.59 -18.96
N ALA A 11 -11.84 -11.92 -19.00
CA ALA A 11 -12.36 -12.69 -17.88
C ALA A 11 -11.58 -12.38 -16.59
N PRO A 12 -12.24 -12.35 -15.42
CA PRO A 12 -11.58 -12.04 -14.16
C PRO A 12 -10.49 -13.09 -13.90
N GLN A 13 -9.23 -12.69 -14.03
CA GLN A 13 -8.06 -13.53 -13.79
C GLN A 13 -7.92 -13.77 -12.28
N ARG A 14 -8.80 -14.63 -11.73
CA ARG A 14 -8.88 -14.94 -10.30
C ARG A 14 -7.66 -15.72 -9.76
N SER A 15 -6.79 -16.24 -10.61
CA SER A 15 -5.66 -17.13 -10.23
C SER A 15 -4.25 -16.53 -10.38
N ALA A 16 -4.09 -15.27 -10.83
CA ALA A 16 -2.76 -14.71 -11.11
C ALA A 16 -2.03 -14.10 -9.89
N TRP A 17 -2.71 -13.86 -8.77
CA TRP A 17 -2.14 -13.14 -7.62
C TRP A 17 -0.92 -13.84 -7.01
N VAL A 18 -0.96 -15.17 -6.87
CA VAL A 18 0.17 -15.93 -6.32
C VAL A 18 1.38 -15.86 -7.26
N GLY A 19 1.13 -15.93 -8.57
CA GLY A 19 2.17 -15.76 -9.59
C GLY A 19 2.76 -14.36 -9.58
N THR A 20 1.93 -13.32 -9.49
CA THR A 20 2.38 -11.93 -9.40
C THR A 20 3.18 -11.68 -8.13
N VAL A 21 2.72 -12.17 -6.97
CA VAL A 21 3.46 -12.06 -5.71
C VAL A 21 4.81 -12.80 -5.78
N HIS A 22 4.83 -13.99 -6.37
CA HIS A 22 6.07 -14.73 -6.56
C HIS A 22 7.05 -14.02 -7.50
N LEU A 23 6.54 -13.43 -8.59
CA LEU A 23 7.34 -12.62 -9.52
C LEU A 23 7.87 -11.35 -8.86
N LEU A 24 7.05 -10.66 -8.06
CA LEU A 24 7.46 -9.50 -7.28
C LEU A 24 8.55 -9.88 -6.28
N TRP A 25 8.37 -10.97 -5.53
CA TRP A 25 9.37 -11.50 -4.60
C TRP A 25 10.69 -11.84 -5.30
N ARG A 26 10.63 -12.53 -6.45
CA ARG A 26 11.82 -12.86 -7.25
C ARG A 26 12.51 -11.60 -7.79
N SER A 27 11.76 -10.55 -8.13
CA SER A 27 12.30 -9.27 -8.59
C SER A 27 12.90 -8.43 -7.46
N ALA A 28 12.32 -8.52 -6.25
CA ALA A 28 12.75 -7.82 -5.05
C ALA A 28 13.95 -8.49 -4.36
N ARG A 29 14.32 -9.71 -4.75
CA ARG A 29 15.43 -10.46 -4.13
C ARG A 29 16.71 -9.61 -4.14
N PRO A 30 17.35 -9.39 -2.98
CA PRO A 30 18.60 -8.66 -2.90
C PRO A 30 19.68 -9.41 -3.68
N ARG A 31 20.35 -8.72 -4.61
CA ARG A 31 21.39 -9.33 -5.46
C ARG A 31 22.80 -9.05 -4.92
N SER A 32 22.99 -7.93 -4.26
CA SER A 32 24.26 -7.52 -3.65
C SER A 32 24.28 -7.86 -2.16
N THR A 33 25.45 -8.20 -1.62
CA THR A 33 25.68 -8.35 -0.18
C THR A 33 25.24 -7.11 0.62
N SER A 34 25.41 -5.90 0.06
CA SER A 34 24.92 -4.65 0.66
C SER A 34 23.40 -4.57 0.77
N GLU A 35 22.66 -5.14 -0.19
CA GLU A 35 21.20 -5.17 -0.18
C GLU A 35 20.65 -6.23 0.76
N VAL A 36 21.35 -7.36 0.89
CA VAL A 36 21.00 -8.40 1.87
C VAL A 36 21.17 -7.83 3.28
N LEU A 37 22.27 -7.12 3.53
CA LEU A 37 22.56 -6.54 4.83
C LEU A 37 21.56 -5.43 5.19
N SER A 38 21.20 -4.57 4.23
CA SER A 38 20.19 -3.53 4.48
C SER A 38 18.79 -4.12 4.68
N ALA A 39 18.40 -5.16 3.93
CA ALA A 39 17.14 -5.86 4.13
C ALA A 39 17.08 -6.55 5.50
N ALA A 40 18.17 -7.23 5.90
CA ALA A 40 18.27 -7.84 7.22
C ALA A 40 18.19 -6.78 8.34
N ALA A 41 18.90 -5.66 8.19
CA ALA A 41 18.82 -4.55 9.14
C ALA A 41 17.39 -4.00 9.24
N VAL A 42 16.70 -3.78 8.11
CA VAL A 42 15.30 -3.33 8.11
C VAL A 42 14.40 -4.31 8.87
N LEU A 43 14.56 -5.61 8.67
CA LEU A 43 13.77 -6.63 9.39
C LEU A 43 14.07 -6.66 10.89
N VAL A 44 15.34 -6.55 11.27
CA VAL A 44 15.75 -6.50 12.69
C VAL A 44 15.19 -5.26 13.37
N LEU A 45 15.33 -4.09 12.73
CA LEU A 45 14.76 -2.84 13.25
C LEU A 45 13.23 -2.90 13.32
N LEU A 46 12.56 -3.54 12.35
CA LEU A 46 11.11 -3.77 12.39
C LEU A 46 10.72 -4.52 13.65
N VAL A 47 11.35 -5.67 13.89
CA VAL A 47 11.02 -6.51 15.05
C VAL A 47 11.33 -5.75 16.33
N LEU A 48 12.46 -5.05 16.39
CA LEU A 48 12.87 -4.28 17.57
C LEU A 48 11.89 -3.14 17.89
N SER A 49 11.52 -2.32 16.89
CA SER A 49 10.53 -1.24 17.07
C SER A 49 9.17 -1.78 17.53
N LYS A 50 8.74 -2.92 16.99
CA LYS A 50 7.47 -3.54 17.38
C LYS A 50 7.50 -4.14 18.78
N LEU A 51 8.61 -4.75 19.17
CA LEU A 51 8.81 -5.19 20.56
C LEU A 51 8.78 -4.01 21.53
N LEU A 52 9.44 -2.89 21.20
CA LEU A 52 9.40 -1.68 22.02
C LEU A 52 7.98 -1.12 22.14
N ASN A 53 7.23 -1.06 21.04
CA ASN A 53 5.84 -0.59 21.08
C ASN A 53 4.93 -1.48 21.94
N LEU A 54 5.21 -2.79 22.01
CA LEU A 54 4.48 -3.70 22.89
C LEU A 54 4.90 -3.60 24.36
N THR A 55 6.13 -3.15 24.66
CA THR A 55 6.56 -2.93 26.04
C THR A 55 6.06 -1.59 26.59
N LEU A 56 5.76 -0.60 25.74
CA LEU A 56 5.25 0.72 26.18
C LEU A 56 4.02 0.63 27.10
N PRO A 57 2.93 -0.12 26.79
CA PRO A 57 1.79 -0.27 27.68
C PRO A 57 2.14 -0.94 29.02
N LEU A 58 3.13 -1.85 29.03
CA LEU A 58 3.58 -2.52 30.25
C LEU A 58 4.33 -1.54 31.17
N VAL A 59 5.20 -0.69 30.61
CA VAL A 59 5.88 0.36 31.38
C VAL A 59 4.87 1.40 31.87
N LEU A 60 3.91 1.79 31.02
CA LEU A 60 2.84 2.70 31.42
C LEU A 60 2.01 2.13 32.59
N ARG A 61 1.71 0.83 32.58
CA ARG A 61 1.06 0.15 33.71
C ARG A 61 1.86 0.27 35.00
N LEU A 62 3.19 0.14 34.95
CA LEU A 62 4.05 0.30 36.14
C LEU A 62 4.01 1.73 36.66
N VAL A 63 4.05 2.73 35.78
CA VAL A 63 3.93 4.15 36.13
C VAL A 63 2.58 4.41 36.83
N VAL A 64 1.47 3.96 36.25
CA VAL A 64 0.13 4.13 36.82
C VAL A 64 0.03 3.45 38.18
N ASN A 65 0.51 2.21 38.30
CA ASN A 65 0.48 1.48 39.57
C ASN A 65 1.30 2.16 40.68
N ALA A 66 2.45 2.75 40.35
CA ALA A 66 3.29 3.48 41.30
C ALA A 66 2.60 4.76 41.84
N LEU A 67 1.81 5.42 40.98
CA LEU A 67 1.03 6.61 41.33
C LEU A 67 -0.25 6.28 42.09
N SER A 68 -0.87 5.13 41.84
CA SER A 68 -2.17 4.73 42.42
C SER A 68 -2.08 3.86 43.68
N ALA A 69 -0.90 3.71 44.31
CA ALA A 69 -0.72 2.82 45.46
C ALA A 69 -1.52 3.29 46.71
N PRO A 70 -2.16 2.38 47.50
CA PRO A 70 -3.21 2.72 48.49
C PRO A 70 -2.78 3.48 49.76
N ALA A 71 -1.61 4.13 49.80
CA ALA A 71 -1.09 4.83 50.97
C ALA A 71 -0.50 6.22 50.64
N GLY A 72 -1.09 6.94 49.68
CA GLY A 72 -0.67 8.30 49.29
C GLY A 72 0.30 8.37 48.11
N GLY A 73 0.44 7.28 47.32
CA GLY A 73 1.33 7.21 46.17
C GLY A 73 2.82 7.16 46.56
N GLN A 74 3.66 6.55 45.71
CA GLN A 74 5.11 6.70 45.90
C GLN A 74 5.50 8.18 45.67
N PRO A 75 6.54 8.71 46.36
CA PRO A 75 6.99 10.07 46.12
C PRO A 75 7.30 10.27 44.64
N VAL A 76 7.00 11.46 44.11
CA VAL A 76 7.23 11.81 42.69
C VAL A 76 8.66 11.48 42.25
N ALA A 77 9.64 11.62 43.16
CA ALA A 77 11.04 11.25 42.94
C ALA A 77 11.26 9.76 42.61
N ALA A 78 10.47 8.85 43.18
CA ALA A 78 10.54 7.41 42.90
C ALA A 78 9.85 7.03 41.58
N THR A 79 8.88 7.83 41.13
CA THR A 79 8.15 7.61 39.86
C THR A 79 8.85 8.26 38.67
N ALA A 80 9.60 9.35 38.89
CA ALA A 80 10.39 10.04 37.87
C ALA A 80 11.26 9.13 36.96
N PRO A 81 12.03 8.14 37.48
CA PRO A 81 12.82 7.26 36.62
C PRO A 81 11.96 6.38 35.71
N LEU A 82 10.76 5.96 36.14
CA LEU A 82 9.85 5.16 35.31
C LEU A 82 9.26 5.99 34.17
N VAL A 83 8.95 7.27 34.43
CA VAL A 83 8.48 8.20 33.39
C VAL A 83 9.60 8.50 32.40
N LEU A 84 10.83 8.74 32.87
CA LEU A 84 11.99 8.92 32.00
C LEU A 84 12.28 7.66 31.17
N LEU A 85 12.14 6.47 31.75
CA LEU A 85 12.24 5.21 31.04
C LEU A 85 11.18 5.12 29.94
N TYR A 86 9.92 5.40 30.25
CA TYR A 86 8.84 5.43 29.26
C TYR A 86 9.14 6.38 28.09
N CYS A 87 9.51 7.63 28.39
CA CYS A 87 9.88 8.61 27.37
C CYS A 87 11.07 8.15 26.53
N GLY A 88 12.10 7.58 27.18
CA GLY A 88 13.28 7.04 26.49
C GLY A 88 12.95 5.87 25.56
N LEU A 89 12.09 4.95 25.99
CA LEU A 89 11.61 3.84 25.14
C LEU A 89 10.81 4.36 23.94
N THR A 90 9.95 5.36 24.13
CA THR A 90 9.17 5.95 23.03
C THR A 90 10.09 6.57 21.98
N ILE A 91 11.04 7.42 22.40
CA ILE A 91 12.01 8.04 21.50
C ILE A 91 12.86 6.98 20.79
N CYS A 92 13.26 5.92 21.50
CA CYS A 92 14.01 4.82 20.91
C CYS A 92 13.19 4.04 19.87
N SER A 93 11.91 3.77 20.16
CA SER A 93 10.99 3.09 19.23
C SER A 93 10.78 3.90 17.96
N ASP A 94 10.53 5.20 18.10
CA ASP A 94 10.34 6.13 16.99
C ASP A 94 11.62 6.29 16.18
N GLY A 95 12.76 6.42 16.84
CA GLY A 95 14.07 6.48 16.18
C GLY A 95 14.38 5.21 15.38
N CYS A 96 14.03 4.04 15.92
CA CYS A 96 14.16 2.76 15.22
C CYS A 96 13.27 2.71 13.98
N SER A 97 12.00 3.11 14.10
CA SER A 97 11.06 3.21 12.98
C SER A 97 11.53 4.17 11.89
N GLN A 98 12.08 5.32 12.28
CA GLN A 98 12.59 6.33 11.35
C GLN A 98 13.85 5.83 10.61
N LEU A 99 14.79 5.21 11.33
CA LEU A 99 15.99 4.63 10.76
C LEU A 99 15.66 3.47 9.80
N GLN A 100 14.71 2.63 10.19
CA GLN A 100 14.18 1.56 9.35
C GLN A 100 13.57 2.12 8.07
N SER A 101 12.76 3.17 8.16
CA SER A 101 12.13 3.82 7.01
C SER A 101 13.17 4.42 6.05
N ALA A 102 14.24 5.01 6.60
CA ALA A 102 15.35 5.54 5.80
C ALA A 102 16.13 4.44 5.07
N LEU A 103 16.44 3.33 5.75
CA LEU A 103 17.10 2.16 5.14
C LEU A 103 16.22 1.53 4.06
N TRP A 104 14.92 1.42 4.32
CA TRP A 104 13.96 0.92 3.34
C TRP A 104 13.86 1.81 2.12
N GLY A 105 13.84 3.14 2.27
CA GLY A 105 13.82 4.06 1.14
C GLY A 105 14.95 3.78 0.15
N ARG A 106 16.17 3.55 0.66
CA ARG A 106 17.34 3.18 -0.18
C ARG A 106 17.17 1.84 -0.87
N LEU A 107 16.68 0.83 -0.16
CA LEU A 107 16.45 -0.51 -0.71
C LEU A 107 15.33 -0.51 -1.77
N SER A 108 14.21 0.12 -1.44
CA SER A 108 13.04 0.27 -2.30
C SER A 108 13.39 0.99 -3.60
N PHE A 109 14.20 2.05 -3.54
CA PHE A 109 14.68 2.75 -4.73
C PHE A 109 15.45 1.81 -5.68
N ARG A 110 16.38 1.00 -5.16
CA ARG A 110 17.13 0.02 -5.97
C ARG A 110 16.24 -1.06 -6.56
N ILE A 111 15.25 -1.54 -5.82
CA ILE A 111 14.28 -2.53 -6.34
C ILE A 111 13.47 -1.90 -7.48
N THR A 112 12.95 -0.70 -7.26
CA THR A 112 12.13 0.04 -8.22
C THR A 112 12.90 0.36 -9.50
N GLN A 113 14.16 0.79 -9.39
CA GLN A 113 15.05 1.02 -10.53
C GLN A 113 15.25 -0.26 -11.35
N ARG A 114 15.51 -1.41 -10.69
CA ARG A 114 15.68 -2.71 -11.38
C ARG A 114 14.40 -3.16 -12.09
N VAL A 115 13.24 -2.96 -11.47
CA VAL A 115 11.95 -3.29 -12.09
C VAL A 115 11.69 -2.40 -13.29
N SER A 116 11.93 -1.09 -13.17
CA SER A 116 11.79 -0.13 -14.26
C SER A 116 12.70 -0.49 -15.46
N LEU A 117 13.98 -0.80 -15.21
CA LEU A 117 14.91 -1.22 -16.26
C LEU A 117 14.47 -2.50 -16.98
N ARG A 118 14.03 -3.53 -16.25
CA ARG A 118 13.54 -4.77 -16.86
C ARG A 118 12.28 -4.55 -17.70
N LEU A 119 11.37 -3.70 -17.23
CA LEU A 119 10.17 -3.35 -17.99
C LEU A 119 10.55 -2.59 -19.26
N PHE A 120 11.50 -1.66 -19.18
CA PHE A 120 12.01 -0.93 -20.32
C PHE A 120 12.69 -1.84 -21.36
N GLU A 121 13.55 -2.77 -20.92
CA GLU A 121 14.17 -3.79 -21.78
C GLU A 121 13.11 -4.69 -22.44
N HIS A 122 12.11 -5.13 -21.68
CA HIS A 122 11.03 -5.94 -22.20
C HIS A 122 10.18 -5.21 -23.24
N LEU A 123 9.91 -3.92 -23.00
CA LEU A 123 9.23 -3.05 -23.95
C LEU A 123 10.00 -2.93 -25.26
N HIS A 124 11.33 -2.86 -25.24
CA HIS A 124 12.15 -2.81 -26.46
C HIS A 124 12.24 -4.14 -27.20
N ALA A 125 12.11 -5.27 -26.50
CA ALA A 125 12.14 -6.60 -27.10
C ALA A 125 10.82 -6.98 -27.81
N LEU A 126 9.76 -6.18 -27.68
CA LEU A 126 8.47 -6.43 -28.29
C LEU A 126 8.49 -6.15 -29.81
N SER A 127 7.68 -6.90 -30.55
CA SER A 127 7.62 -6.79 -32.01
C SER A 127 7.16 -5.41 -32.48
N LEU A 128 7.64 -4.95 -33.64
CA LEU A 128 7.18 -3.70 -34.27
C LEU A 128 5.66 -3.62 -34.40
N ARG A 129 5.00 -4.74 -34.72
CA ARG A 129 3.52 -4.83 -34.79
C ARG A 129 2.85 -4.49 -33.46
N TRP A 130 3.47 -4.80 -32.33
CA TRP A 130 2.95 -4.44 -31.02
C TRP A 130 3.04 -2.92 -30.79
N HIS A 131 4.18 -2.32 -31.12
CA HIS A 131 4.39 -0.88 -30.99
C HIS A 131 3.46 -0.05 -31.89
N LEU A 132 3.21 -0.49 -33.13
CA LEU A 132 2.33 0.23 -34.06
C LEU A 132 0.85 0.22 -33.66
N ASN A 133 0.40 -0.75 -32.86
CA ASN A 133 -1.02 -0.89 -32.50
C ASN A 133 -1.40 -0.28 -31.15
N ARG A 134 -0.45 0.28 -30.37
CA ARG A 134 -0.65 0.75 -28.99
C ARG A 134 -0.25 2.22 -28.88
N LYS A 135 -0.98 2.99 -28.08
CA LYS A 135 -0.62 4.38 -27.77
C LYS A 135 0.60 4.39 -26.84
N THR A 136 1.76 4.86 -27.30
CA THR A 136 3.01 4.89 -26.53
C THR A 136 2.86 5.63 -25.19
N GLY A 137 2.08 6.72 -25.17
CA GLY A 137 1.80 7.48 -23.94
C GLY A 137 1.00 6.67 -22.90
N GLU A 138 0.03 5.86 -23.34
CA GLU A 138 -0.74 4.98 -22.44
C GLU A 138 0.15 3.88 -21.86
N VAL A 139 1.00 3.27 -22.70
CA VAL A 139 1.97 2.25 -22.26
C VAL A 139 2.93 2.82 -21.22
N LEU A 140 3.48 4.01 -21.46
CA LEU A 140 4.42 4.66 -20.54
C LEU A 140 3.74 5.03 -19.21
N ALA A 141 2.50 5.52 -19.27
CA ALA A 141 1.71 5.81 -18.07
C ALA A 141 1.46 4.54 -17.24
N VAL A 142 1.07 3.44 -17.90
CA VAL A 142 0.86 2.14 -17.24
C VAL A 142 2.18 1.62 -16.65
N MET A 143 3.31 1.78 -17.34
CA MET A 143 4.62 1.41 -16.82
C MET A 143 4.97 2.19 -15.55
N ASN A 144 4.84 3.53 -15.58
CA ASN A 144 5.16 4.38 -14.43
C ASN A 144 4.23 4.10 -13.24
N GLN A 145 2.93 3.92 -13.48
CA GLN A 145 1.98 3.52 -12.46
C GLN A 145 2.29 2.13 -11.90
N GLY A 146 2.65 1.18 -12.76
CA GLY A 146 3.02 -0.17 -12.36
C GLY A 146 4.29 -0.19 -11.49
N VAL A 147 5.33 0.53 -11.89
CA VAL A 147 6.58 0.68 -11.12
C VAL A 147 6.29 1.32 -9.75
N GLY A 148 5.48 2.38 -9.70
CA GLY A 148 5.05 3.00 -8.45
C GLY A 148 4.26 2.03 -7.56
N ALA A 149 3.32 1.29 -8.15
CA ALA A 149 2.52 0.30 -7.43
C ALA A 149 3.39 -0.80 -6.81
N VAL A 150 4.45 -1.25 -7.49
CA VAL A 150 5.40 -2.24 -6.92
C VAL A 150 6.08 -1.69 -5.66
N ALA A 151 6.55 -0.45 -5.68
CA ALA A 151 7.16 0.18 -4.52
C ALA A 151 6.18 0.28 -3.34
N THR A 152 4.94 0.71 -3.61
CA THR A 152 3.88 0.80 -2.60
C THR A 152 3.52 -0.57 -2.03
N LEU A 153 3.37 -1.59 -2.88
CA LEU A 153 3.04 -2.94 -2.44
C LEU A 153 4.13 -3.54 -1.56
N LEU A 154 5.40 -3.36 -1.92
CA LEU A 154 6.53 -3.80 -1.11
C LEU A 154 6.53 -3.11 0.26
N GLN A 155 6.23 -1.80 0.30
CA GLN A 155 6.13 -1.05 1.54
C GLN A 155 4.97 -1.56 2.42
N VAL A 156 3.77 -1.70 1.87
CA VAL A 156 2.60 -2.21 2.60
C VAL A 156 2.84 -3.62 3.12
N ALA A 157 3.42 -4.51 2.30
CA ALA A 157 3.74 -5.87 2.71
C ALA A 157 4.77 -5.90 3.85
N THR A 158 5.80 -5.06 3.75
CA THR A 158 6.94 -5.07 4.69
C THR A 158 6.68 -4.29 5.98
N PHE A 159 5.80 -3.28 5.99
CA PHE A 159 5.57 -2.44 7.17
C PHE A 159 4.16 -2.51 7.75
N SER A 160 3.15 -2.83 6.94
CA SER A 160 1.77 -2.91 7.43
C SER A 160 1.43 -4.37 7.70
N ILE A 161 1.49 -5.23 6.67
CA ILE A 161 1.04 -6.62 6.80
C ILE A 161 1.93 -7.38 7.80
N SER A 162 3.24 -7.35 7.62
CA SER A 162 4.20 -8.00 8.54
C SER A 162 4.08 -7.47 9.98
N ALA A 163 3.96 -6.16 10.16
CA ALA A 163 3.84 -5.52 11.46
C ALA A 163 2.56 -5.90 12.16
N THR A 164 1.42 -5.81 11.46
CA THR A 164 0.12 -6.18 12.00
C THR A 164 0.07 -7.66 12.36
N LEU A 165 0.65 -8.54 11.54
CA LEU A 165 0.77 -9.96 11.88
C LEU A 165 1.66 -10.19 13.11
N LEU A 166 2.81 -9.52 13.17
CA LEU A 166 3.73 -9.62 14.31
C LEU A 166 3.07 -9.11 15.60
N GLU A 167 2.43 -7.95 15.57
CA GLU A 167 1.68 -7.37 16.68
C GLU A 167 0.55 -8.30 17.13
N LEU A 168 -0.21 -8.86 16.18
CA LEU A 168 -1.30 -9.79 16.47
C LEU A 168 -0.78 -11.05 17.18
N VAL A 169 0.29 -11.66 16.65
CA VAL A 169 0.90 -12.87 17.23
C VAL A 169 1.46 -12.58 18.62
N LEU A 170 2.24 -11.50 18.77
CA LEU A 170 2.86 -11.16 20.04
C LEU A 170 1.81 -10.80 21.10
N THR A 171 0.81 -9.98 20.75
CA THR A 171 -0.26 -9.59 21.66
C THR A 171 -1.05 -10.82 22.11
N SER A 172 -1.44 -11.69 21.17
CA SER A 172 -2.12 -12.94 21.47
C SER A 172 -1.29 -13.84 22.40
N ALA A 173 0.02 -13.98 22.13
CA ALA A 173 0.94 -14.78 22.95
C ALA A 173 1.11 -14.21 24.37
N VAL A 174 1.17 -12.89 24.52
CA VAL A 174 1.25 -12.22 25.83
C VAL A 174 -0.01 -12.51 26.65
N PHE A 175 -1.21 -12.33 26.08
CA PHE A 175 -2.46 -12.61 26.79
C PHE A 175 -2.64 -14.10 27.13
N ALA A 176 -2.22 -15.01 26.24
CA ALA A 176 -2.22 -16.43 26.52
C ALA A 176 -1.34 -16.79 27.73
N LYS A 177 -0.16 -16.16 27.86
CA LYS A 177 0.75 -16.37 29.00
C LYS A 177 0.26 -15.76 30.31
N ILE A 178 -0.50 -14.66 30.26
CA ILE A 178 -1.07 -14.00 31.45
C ILE A 178 -2.22 -14.82 32.07
N GLY A 179 -2.63 -15.93 31.43
CA GLY A 179 -3.62 -16.87 31.99
C GLY A 179 -5.07 -16.54 31.65
N VAL A 180 -5.31 -15.63 30.70
CA VAL A 180 -6.66 -15.25 30.25
C VAL A 180 -6.83 -15.61 28.76
N PRO A 181 -6.93 -16.91 28.40
CA PRO A 181 -7.01 -17.35 27.01
C PRO A 181 -8.23 -16.81 26.26
N ALA A 182 -9.31 -16.49 26.99
CA ALA A 182 -10.50 -15.86 26.42
C ALA A 182 -10.18 -14.54 25.70
N ILE A 183 -9.30 -13.70 26.26
CA ILE A 183 -8.92 -12.42 25.64
C ILE A 183 -8.09 -12.66 24.36
N SER A 184 -7.16 -13.62 24.39
CA SER A 184 -6.40 -14.02 23.20
C SER A 184 -7.32 -14.49 22.08
N LEU A 185 -8.34 -15.31 22.41
CA LEU A 185 -9.34 -15.78 21.45
C LEU A 185 -10.17 -14.62 20.88
N CYS A 186 -10.58 -13.66 21.72
CA CYS A 186 -11.29 -12.46 21.27
C CYS A 186 -10.46 -11.60 20.31
N VAL A 187 -9.15 -11.43 20.58
CA VAL A 187 -8.25 -10.65 19.71
C VAL A 187 -8.12 -11.31 18.34
N VAL A 188 -7.84 -12.63 18.30
CA VAL A 188 -7.69 -13.36 17.04
C VAL A 188 -9.02 -13.45 16.29
N GLY A 189 -10.11 -13.76 17.00
CA GLY A 189 -11.46 -13.85 16.42
C GLY A 189 -11.94 -12.51 15.89
N GLY A 190 -11.71 -11.42 16.62
CA GLY A 190 -12.03 -10.07 16.19
C GLY A 190 -11.26 -9.65 14.93
N ALA A 191 -9.95 -9.92 14.89
CA ALA A 191 -9.14 -9.67 13.70
C ALA A 191 -9.61 -10.47 12.48
N ALA A 192 -9.94 -11.75 12.67
CA ALA A 192 -10.45 -12.62 11.61
C ALA A 192 -11.81 -12.14 11.07
N LEU A 193 -12.74 -11.82 11.98
CA LEU A 193 -14.07 -11.32 11.62
C LEU A 193 -13.99 -9.97 10.89
N TYR A 194 -13.18 -9.05 11.39
CA TYR A 194 -12.94 -7.75 10.75
C TYR A 194 -12.35 -7.92 9.34
N THR A 195 -11.37 -8.80 9.19
CA THR A 195 -10.74 -9.09 7.88
C THR A 195 -11.75 -9.68 6.91
N TRP A 196 -12.53 -10.67 7.35
CA TRP A 196 -13.57 -11.29 6.53
C TRP A 196 -14.62 -10.27 6.10
N TYR A 197 -15.15 -9.49 7.03
CA TYR A 197 -16.16 -8.47 6.76
C TYR A 197 -15.64 -7.42 5.78
N THR A 198 -14.41 -6.95 5.98
CA THR A 198 -13.77 -5.95 5.11
C THR A 198 -13.59 -6.49 3.70
N VAL A 199 -13.11 -7.73 3.55
CA VAL A 199 -12.95 -8.38 2.23
C VAL A 199 -14.31 -8.60 1.56
N ALA A 200 -15.31 -9.07 2.30
CA ALA A 200 -16.66 -9.27 1.77
C ALA A 200 -17.24 -7.96 1.22
N LEU A 201 -17.25 -6.89 2.03
CA LEU A 201 -17.73 -5.58 1.59
C LEU A 201 -16.93 -5.02 0.42
N THR A 202 -15.60 -5.14 0.46
CA THR A 202 -14.73 -4.60 -0.59
C THR A 202 -15.00 -5.31 -1.90
N THR A 203 -15.09 -6.64 -1.90
CA THR A 203 -15.33 -7.44 -3.11
C THR A 203 -16.68 -7.13 -3.76
N MET A 204 -17.71 -6.82 -2.97
CA MET A 204 -19.00 -6.38 -3.49
C MET A 204 -18.91 -5.06 -4.27
N ARG A 205 -18.08 -4.10 -3.79
CA ARG A 205 -17.93 -2.77 -4.41
C ARG A 205 -16.95 -2.73 -5.60
N VAL A 206 -16.23 -3.82 -5.89
CA VAL A 206 -15.24 -3.84 -6.99
C VAL A 206 -15.91 -3.61 -8.35
N GLY A 207 -17.13 -4.12 -8.57
CA GLY A 207 -17.86 -3.93 -9.82
C GLY A 207 -18.13 -2.47 -10.14
N GLN A 208 -18.77 -1.75 -9.21
CA GLN A 208 -19.10 -0.32 -9.34
C GLN A 208 -17.85 0.54 -9.58
N ARG A 209 -16.77 0.28 -8.83
CA ARG A 209 -15.50 0.99 -9.01
C ARG A 209 -14.88 0.78 -10.39
N ARG A 210 -15.10 -0.38 -11.02
CA ARG A 210 -14.60 -0.63 -12.40
C ARG A 210 -15.34 0.22 -13.42
N GLU A 211 -16.65 0.38 -13.27
CA GLU A 211 -17.46 1.21 -14.16
C GLU A 211 -17.07 2.67 -14.07
N VAL A 212 -16.94 3.20 -12.83
CA VAL A 212 -16.46 4.56 -12.57
C VAL A 212 -15.07 4.79 -13.17
N ASN A 213 -14.11 3.87 -12.93
CA ASN A 213 -12.77 4.00 -13.49
C ASN A 213 -12.76 3.94 -15.03
N GLY A 214 -13.61 3.11 -15.63
CA GLY A 214 -13.74 3.00 -17.09
C GLY A 214 -14.33 4.25 -17.74
N ALA A 215 -15.31 4.90 -17.10
CA ALA A 215 -15.85 6.18 -17.54
C ALA A 215 -14.82 7.31 -17.39
N SER A 216 -14.08 7.34 -16.27
CA SER A 216 -13.01 8.32 -16.03
C SER A 216 -11.89 8.23 -17.06
N LYS A 217 -11.47 7.01 -17.42
CA LYS A 217 -10.45 6.80 -18.47
C LYS A 217 -10.92 7.31 -19.84
N ARG A 218 -12.18 7.06 -20.20
CA ARG A 218 -12.76 7.58 -21.46
C ARG A 218 -12.82 9.10 -21.50
N ALA A 219 -13.16 9.74 -20.38
CA ALA A 219 -13.14 11.21 -20.27
C ALA A 219 -11.73 11.77 -20.49
N GLN A 220 -10.72 11.15 -19.86
CA GLN A 220 -9.31 11.53 -20.03
C GLN A 220 -8.83 11.35 -21.47
N ASP A 221 -9.18 10.23 -22.12
CA ASP A 221 -8.80 9.97 -23.51
C ASP A 221 -9.31 11.05 -24.46
N VAL A 222 -10.55 11.53 -24.27
CA VAL A 222 -11.14 12.61 -25.08
C VAL A 222 -10.40 13.94 -24.88
N VAL A 223 -10.07 14.29 -23.63
CA VAL A 223 -9.32 15.52 -23.34
C VAL A 223 -7.94 15.49 -24.00
N VAL A 224 -7.21 14.38 -23.84
CA VAL A 224 -5.87 14.25 -24.43
C VAL A 224 -5.92 14.35 -25.95
N ASP A 225 -6.87 13.64 -26.59
CA ASP A 225 -7.02 13.66 -28.05
C ASP A 225 -7.39 15.06 -28.59
N SER A 226 -8.29 15.77 -27.89
CA SER A 226 -8.67 17.14 -28.26
C SER A 226 -7.52 18.14 -28.09
N LEU A 227 -6.65 17.96 -27.09
CA LEU A 227 -5.51 18.85 -26.86
C LEU A 227 -4.34 18.56 -27.82
N LEU A 228 -4.11 17.29 -28.16
CA LEU A 228 -3.11 16.92 -29.16
C LEU A 228 -3.49 17.41 -30.56
N ASN A 229 -4.79 17.38 -30.89
CA ASN A 229 -5.33 17.84 -32.17
C ASN A 229 -5.99 19.23 -32.06
N PHE A 230 -5.48 20.09 -31.17
CA PHE A 230 -6.06 21.41 -30.90
C PHE A 230 -6.19 22.28 -32.15
N GLU A 231 -5.21 22.20 -33.06
CA GLU A 231 -5.24 22.93 -34.33
C GLU A 231 -6.46 22.53 -35.17
N THR A 232 -6.77 21.24 -35.28
CA THR A 232 -7.95 20.74 -35.98
C THR A 232 -9.23 21.25 -35.34
N VAL A 233 -9.32 21.24 -34.00
CA VAL A 233 -10.49 21.74 -33.27
C VAL A 233 -10.72 23.22 -33.57
N LYS A 234 -9.65 24.03 -33.61
CA LYS A 234 -9.71 25.46 -33.91
C LYS A 234 -10.05 25.74 -35.37
N LEU A 235 -9.47 24.99 -36.31
CA LEU A 235 -9.73 25.14 -37.74
C LEU A 235 -11.21 24.89 -38.08
N PHE A 236 -11.86 23.97 -37.37
CA PHE A 236 -13.27 23.62 -37.58
C PHE A 236 -14.25 24.32 -36.62
N ALA A 237 -13.78 25.23 -35.75
CA ALA A 237 -14.60 25.89 -34.72
C ALA A 237 -15.44 24.89 -33.89
N ALA A 238 -14.85 23.74 -33.55
CA ALA A 238 -15.53 22.60 -32.94
C ALA A 238 -15.49 22.60 -31.40
N GLU A 239 -15.07 23.70 -30.76
CA GLU A 239 -14.82 23.74 -29.32
C GLU A 239 -16.06 23.40 -28.49
N ALA A 240 -17.23 23.93 -28.85
CA ALA A 240 -18.48 23.65 -28.15
C ALA A 240 -18.92 22.18 -28.27
N THR A 241 -18.52 21.50 -29.33
CA THR A 241 -18.86 20.08 -29.55
C THR A 241 -17.98 19.17 -28.69
N GLU A 242 -16.66 19.42 -28.65
CA GLU A 242 -15.76 18.67 -27.76
C GLU A 242 -16.03 18.97 -26.28
N ALA A 243 -16.41 20.21 -25.93
CA ALA A 243 -16.83 20.56 -24.57
C ALA A 243 -18.09 19.78 -24.14
N ARG A 244 -19.09 19.65 -25.03
CA ARG A 244 -20.29 18.83 -24.77
C ARG A 244 -19.96 17.35 -24.65
N ARG A 245 -19.05 16.85 -25.49
CA ARG A 245 -18.60 15.46 -25.46
C ARG A 245 -17.92 15.12 -24.14
N TYR A 246 -17.02 15.99 -23.67
CA TYR A 246 -16.42 15.87 -22.33
C TYR A 246 -17.47 15.96 -21.22
N GLY A 247 -18.39 16.94 -21.30
CA GLY A 247 -19.50 17.11 -20.38
C GLY A 247 -20.32 15.83 -20.20
N GLY A 248 -20.68 15.16 -21.29
CA GLY A 248 -21.44 13.90 -21.25
C GLY A 248 -20.74 12.78 -20.45
N PHE A 249 -19.41 12.67 -20.53
CA PHE A 249 -18.67 11.71 -19.71
C PHE A 249 -18.61 12.11 -18.23
N THR A 250 -18.53 13.41 -17.93
CA THR A 250 -18.54 13.89 -16.53
C THR A 250 -19.90 13.75 -15.85
N THR A 251 -21.00 13.93 -16.59
CA THR A 251 -22.35 13.71 -16.05
C THR A 251 -22.59 12.24 -15.74
N ALA A 252 -22.20 11.34 -16.66
CA ALA A 252 -22.26 9.90 -16.42
C ALA A 252 -21.39 9.47 -15.22
N LEU A 253 -20.29 10.17 -14.93
CA LEU A 253 -19.50 9.94 -13.71
C LEU A 253 -20.25 10.37 -12.44
N SER A 254 -20.96 11.50 -12.47
CA SER A 254 -21.72 11.97 -11.29
C SER A 254 -22.89 11.06 -10.92
N GLU A 255 -23.47 10.34 -11.89
CA GLU A 255 -24.55 9.38 -11.64
C GLU A 255 -24.06 8.05 -11.03
N LEU A 256 -22.76 7.76 -11.14
CA LEU A 256 -22.14 6.52 -10.65
C LEU A 256 -21.47 6.68 -9.27
N GLN A 257 -21.43 7.89 -8.71
CA GLN A 257 -20.87 8.21 -7.40
C GLN A 257 -21.92 8.15 -6.29
#